data_AF-A0A5C3K8W2-F1
#
_entry.id   AF-A0A5C3K8W2-F1
#
_cell.length_a   1.000
_cell.length_b   1.000
_cell.length_c   1.000
_cell.angle_alpha   90.00
_cell.angle_beta   90.00
_cell.angle_gamma   90.00
#
_symmetry.space_group_name_H-M   'P 1'
#
loop_
_entity.id
_entity.type
_entity.pdbx_description
1 polymer ?
#
loop_
_entity_poly.entity_id
_entity_poly.type
_entity_poly.pdbx_seq_one_letter_code
_entity_poly.pdbx_strand_id
1 'polypeptide(L)'
;VECFLCGEENIRLSEMVEHVGRHILHVSRNANAPEELVQQPGANPCGFCGRDGCLTQLEKVNNKTLVIASTCPYRRSKMLPSKRYNEFDASSPCSNTPIYCSLC
;
A
#
# COMPACT_ATOMS: atom_id res chain seq x y z
N VAL A 1 0.92 11.92 9.63
CA VAL A 1 1.71 10.75 10.07
C VAL A 1 3.05 10.80 9.35
N GLU A 2 4.09 10.21 9.92
CA GLU A 2 5.45 10.24 9.37
C GLU A 2 5.70 9.04 8.44
N CYS A 3 6.43 9.22 7.34
CA CYS A 3 6.88 8.11 6.51
C CYS A 3 8.12 7.42 7.11
N PHE A 4 8.06 6.11 7.34
CA PHE A 4 9.21 5.36 7.86
C PHE A 4 10.38 5.21 6.87
N LEU A 5 10.16 5.45 5.58
CA LEU A 5 11.20 5.28 4.56
C LEU A 5 12.01 6.55 4.34
N CYS A 6 11.39 7.73 4.28
CA CYS A 6 12.06 9.01 4.02
C CYS A 6 12.02 10.01 5.17
N GLY A 7 11.31 9.71 6.26
CA GLY A 7 11.17 10.61 7.41
C GLY A 7 10.27 11.83 7.17
N GLU A 8 9.59 11.93 6.02
CA GLU A 8 8.66 13.04 5.76
C GLU A 8 7.49 13.02 6.76
N GLU A 9 7.34 14.12 7.49
CA GLU A 9 6.29 14.32 8.48
C GLU A 9 5.00 14.87 7.84
N ASN A 10 3.90 14.89 8.61
CA ASN A 10 2.63 15.52 8.22
C ASN A 10 1.93 14.94 6.97
N ILE A 11 2.32 13.76 6.49
CA ILE A 11 1.61 13.05 5.42
C ILE A 11 0.21 12.64 5.90
N ARG A 12 -0.82 12.87 5.08
CA ARG A 12 -2.16 12.37 5.39
C ARG A 12 -2.18 10.86 5.25
N LEU A 13 -2.82 10.18 6.20
CA LEU A 13 -2.91 8.71 6.16
C LEU A 13 -3.57 8.19 4.86
N SER A 14 -4.44 8.99 4.23
CA SER A 14 -5.03 8.70 2.93
C SER A 14 -4.03 8.63 1.78
N GLU A 15 -2.94 9.40 1.86
CA GLU A 15 -1.90 9.58 0.84
C GLU A 15 -0.69 8.66 1.07
N MET A 16 -0.57 8.07 2.27
CA MET A 16 0.59 7.26 2.66
C MET A 16 0.86 6.07 1.72
N VAL A 17 -0.19 5.42 1.20
CA VAL A 17 -0.04 4.29 0.25
C VAL A 17 0.62 4.74 -1.05
N GLU A 18 0.21 5.89 -1.60
CA GLU A 18 0.78 6.43 -2.82
C GLU A 18 2.22 6.91 -2.58
N HIS A 19 2.44 7.62 -1.47
CA HIS A 19 3.75 8.10 -1.05
C HIS A 19 4.77 6.95 -0.88
N VAL A 20 4.41 5.90 -0.13
CA VAL A 20 5.26 4.71 0.06
C VAL A 20 5.41 3.93 -1.23
N GLY A 21 4.35 3.81 -2.03
CA GLY A 21 4.37 3.13 -3.32
C GLY A 21 5.42 3.72 -4.27
N ARG A 22 5.57 5.05 -4.28
CA ARG A 22 6.62 5.73 -5.04
C ARG A 22 8.02 5.28 -4.61
N HIS A 23 8.30 5.22 -3.31
CA HIS A 23 9.60 4.74 -2.79
C HIS A 23 9.89 3.30 -3.19
N ILE A 24 8.94 2.39 -3.00
CA ILE A 24 9.08 0.97 -3.40
C ILE A 24 9.35 0.86 -4.90
N LEU A 25 8.64 1.63 -5.72
CA LEU A 25 8.81 1.63 -7.18
C LEU A 25 10.18 2.17 -7.62
N HIS A 26 10.66 3.25 -7.00
CA HIS A 26 11.99 3.79 -7.31
C HIS A 26 13.09 2.77 -6.99
N VAL A 27 13.06 2.20 -5.78
CA VAL A 27 14.06 1.22 -5.34
C VAL A 27 14.00 -0.03 -6.21
N SER A 28 12.81 -0.58 -6.49
CA SER A 28 12.67 -1.79 -7.33
C SER A 28 13.12 -1.59 -8.77
N ARG A 29 13.05 -0.36 -9.30
CA ARG A 29 13.52 -0.03 -10.65
C ARG A 29 15.00 0.34 -10.72
N ASN A 30 15.73 0.32 -9.60
CA ASN A 30 17.09 0.88 -9.50
C ASN A 30 17.17 2.32 -10.07
N ALA A 31 16.06 3.05 -10.03
CA ALA A 31 16.07 4.45 -10.39
C ALA A 31 16.69 5.20 -9.22
N ASN A 32 17.66 6.09 -9.48
CA ASN A 32 18.17 7.00 -8.46
C ASN A 32 16.96 7.68 -7.80
N ALA A 33 16.66 7.31 -6.56
CA ALA A 33 15.54 7.91 -5.85
C ALA A 33 15.85 9.41 -5.69
N PRO A 34 14.90 10.31 -5.99
CA PRO A 34 15.13 11.74 -5.84
C PRO A 34 15.32 12.16 -4.37
N GLU A 35 14.93 11.29 -3.42
CA GLU A 35 15.02 11.51 -1.98
C GLU A 35 15.92 10.42 -1.36
N GLU A 36 16.88 10.83 -0.52
CA GLU A 36 17.63 9.89 0.31
C GLU A 36 16.66 9.21 1.30
N LEU A 37 16.50 7.90 1.15
CA LEU A 37 15.71 7.11 2.08
C LEU A 37 16.49 6.95 3.39
N VAL A 38 15.85 7.31 4.50
CA VAL A 38 16.30 7.00 5.86
C VAL A 38 16.32 5.48 6.08
N GLN A 39 15.37 4.76 5.48
CA GLN A 39 15.29 3.30 5.53
C GLN A 39 14.91 2.73 4.16
N GLN A 40 15.61 1.68 3.74
CA GLN A 40 15.26 0.93 2.53
C GLN A 40 13.95 0.16 2.72
N PRO A 41 13.13 0.01 1.66
CA PRO A 41 11.97 -0.88 1.69
C PRO A 41 12.34 -2.30 2.11
N GLY A 42 11.41 -3.00 2.76
CA GLY A 42 11.58 -4.42 3.11
C GLY A 42 11.73 -5.31 1.88
N ALA A 43 12.15 -6.56 2.07
CA ALA A 43 12.27 -7.53 0.98
C ALA A 43 10.88 -7.88 0.41
N ASN A 44 9.87 -7.96 1.27
CA ASN A 44 8.46 -8.01 0.90
C ASN A 44 7.76 -6.77 1.48
N PRO A 45 7.91 -5.60 0.84
CA PRO A 45 7.53 -4.34 1.45
C PRO A 45 6.01 -4.22 1.57
N CYS A 46 5.55 -3.82 2.76
CA CYS A 46 4.15 -3.51 3.00
C CYS A 46 3.71 -2.30 2.19
N GLY A 47 2.63 -2.41 1.40
CA GLY A 47 2.10 -1.30 0.60
C GLY A 47 1.60 -0.08 1.40
N PHE A 48 1.49 -0.20 2.73
CA PHE A 48 1.07 0.90 3.60
C PHE A 48 2.24 1.65 4.24
N CYS A 49 3.33 0.97 4.56
CA CYS A 49 4.41 1.54 5.38
C CYS A 49 5.82 1.22 4.87
N GLY A 50 5.94 0.42 3.81
CA GLY A 50 7.19 0.11 3.13
C GLY A 50 8.08 -0.91 3.84
N ARG A 51 7.85 -1.17 5.12
CA ARG A 51 8.60 -2.12 5.95
C ARG A 51 8.13 -3.56 5.73
N ASP A 52 8.93 -4.52 6.19
CA ASP A 52 8.58 -5.94 6.23
C ASP A 52 7.79 -6.31 7.51
N GLY A 53 7.22 -7.51 7.55
CA GLY A 53 6.55 -8.08 8.73
C GLY A 53 5.10 -7.65 8.97
N CYS A 54 4.52 -6.82 8.10
CA CYS A 54 3.09 -6.53 8.16
C CYS A 54 2.28 -7.66 7.53
N LEU A 55 1.27 -8.16 8.25
CA LEU A 55 0.33 -9.13 7.71
C LEU A 55 -0.84 -8.39 7.11
N THR A 56 -1.24 -8.77 5.89
CA THR A 56 -2.43 -8.24 5.22
C THR A 56 -3.25 -9.41 4.71
N GLN A 57 -4.54 -9.42 5.03
CA GLN A 57 -5.47 -10.51 4.69
C GLN A 57 -6.79 -9.94 4.17
N LEU A 58 -7.43 -10.68 3.27
CA LEU A 58 -8.80 -10.41 2.84
C LEU A 58 -9.75 -11.18 3.73
N GLU A 59 -10.56 -10.47 4.50
CA GLU A 59 -11.58 -11.04 5.37
C GLU A 59 -12.96 -10.93 4.71
N LYS A 60 -13.75 -12.01 4.75
CA LYS A 60 -15.15 -11.97 4.36
C LYS A 60 -15.97 -11.45 5.55
N VAL A 61 -16.52 -10.24 5.43
CA VAL A 61 -17.47 -9.70 6.41
C VAL A 61 -18.86 -10.31 6.20
N ASN A 62 -19.21 -10.57 4.95
CA ASN A 62 -20.43 -11.24 4.53
C ASN A 62 -20.26 -11.79 3.10
N ASN A 63 -21.26 -12.51 2.57
CA ASN A 63 -21.16 -13.21 1.27
C ASN A 63 -20.80 -12.33 0.07
N LYS A 64 -20.90 -10.99 0.17
CA LYS A 64 -20.68 -10.05 -0.94
C LYS A 64 -19.61 -8.98 -0.64
N THR A 65 -19.08 -8.94 0.59
CA THR A 65 -18.14 -7.90 1.00
C THR A 65 -16.91 -8.54 1.61
N LEU A 66 -15.80 -8.38 0.89
CA LEU A 66 -14.47 -8.56 1.42
C LEU A 66 -14.04 -7.26 2.10
N VAL A 67 -13.13 -7.32 3.07
CA VAL A 67 -12.43 -6.16 3.63
C VAL A 67 -10.96 -6.50 3.77
N ILE A 68 -10.11 -5.47 3.76
CA ILE A 68 -8.68 -5.64 4.01
C ILE A 68 -8.44 -5.51 5.52
N ALA A 69 -8.01 -6.61 6.14
CA ALA A 69 -7.42 -6.63 7.46
C ALA A 69 -5.90 -6.49 7.33
N SER A 70 -5.29 -5.69 8.20
CA SER A 70 -3.84 -5.55 8.23
C SER A 70 -3.36 -5.20 9.64
N THR A 71 -2.20 -5.72 10.02
CA THR A 71 -1.51 -5.36 11.26
C THR A 71 -0.72 -4.05 11.14
N CYS A 72 -0.65 -3.46 9.94
CA CYS A 72 0.09 -2.23 9.73
C CYS A 72 -0.57 -1.03 10.43
N PRO A 73 0.20 -0.19 11.16
CA PRO A 73 -0.34 1.01 11.80
C PRO A 73 -0.88 2.03 10.79
N TYR A 74 -0.42 1.97 9.54
CA TYR A 74 -0.85 2.86 8.46
C TYR A 74 -1.99 2.27 7.61
N ARG A 75 -2.64 1.20 8.08
CA ARG A 75 -3.86 0.68 7.49
C ARG A 75 -4.96 1.75 7.53
N ARG A 76 -5.62 1.97 6.40
CA ARG A 76 -6.83 2.81 6.33
C ARG A 76 -8.08 1.97 6.61
N SER A 77 -8.92 2.40 7.56
CA SER A 77 -10.13 1.68 7.97
C SER A 77 -11.18 1.52 6.86
N LYS A 78 -11.13 2.35 5.81
CA LYS A 78 -12.09 2.34 4.68
C LYS A 78 -11.46 1.86 3.38
N MET A 79 -10.50 0.93 3.42
CA MET A 79 -10.17 0.17 2.22
C MET A 79 -11.20 -0.93 2.02
N LEU A 80 -12.33 -0.53 1.44
CA LEU A 80 -13.22 -1.48 0.81
C LEU A 80 -12.51 -2.01 -0.43
N PRO A 81 -12.51 -3.33 -0.69
CA PRO A 81 -12.49 -3.85 -2.04
C PRO A 81 -13.73 -3.27 -2.78
N SER A 82 -13.64 -2.02 -3.24
CA SER A 82 -14.57 -1.40 -4.17
C SER A 82 -14.91 -2.39 -5.27
N LYS A 83 -16.19 -2.52 -5.62
CA LYS A 83 -16.62 -3.40 -6.71
C LYS A 83 -15.92 -3.11 -8.05
N ARG A 84 -15.18 -2.00 -8.14
CA ARG A 84 -14.50 -1.45 -9.31
C ARG A 84 -13.01 -1.80 -9.42
N TYR A 85 -12.45 -2.64 -8.55
CA TYR A 85 -11.02 -3.01 -8.67
C TYR A 85 -10.67 -3.69 -10.01
N ASN A 86 -11.66 -4.26 -10.70
CA ASN A 86 -11.51 -4.85 -12.04
C ASN A 86 -12.13 -4.00 -13.15
N GLU A 87 -12.59 -2.78 -12.82
CA GLU A 87 -13.28 -1.90 -13.75
C GLU A 87 -12.43 -0.65 -13.97
N PHE A 88 -12.17 -0.30 -15.23
CA PHE A 88 -11.47 0.92 -15.58
C PHE A 88 -12.33 2.14 -15.20
N ASP A 89 -11.78 3.04 -14.39
CA ASP A 89 -12.37 4.34 -14.09
C ASP A 89 -11.50 5.43 -14.70
N ALA A 90 -12.04 6.17 -15.69
CA ALA A 90 -11.31 7.26 -16.34
C ALA A 90 -10.93 8.38 -15.36
N SER A 91 -11.68 8.55 -14.27
CA SER A 91 -11.40 9.53 -13.22
C SER A 91 -10.42 9.00 -12.16
N SER A 92 -10.19 7.68 -12.11
CA SER A 92 -9.26 7.03 -11.19
C SER A 92 -8.59 5.83 -11.88
N PRO A 93 -7.65 6.07 -12.81
CA PRO A 93 -7.10 5.03 -13.69
C PRO A 93 -6.28 3.96 -12.97
N CYS A 94 -5.89 4.21 -11.71
CA CYS A 94 -5.18 3.28 -10.86
C CYS A 94 -6.15 2.64 -9.86
N SER A 95 -6.53 1.39 -10.10
CA SER A 95 -7.46 0.67 -9.25
C SER A 95 -6.87 0.31 -7.88
N ASN A 96 -5.54 0.32 -7.68
CA ASN A 96 -4.87 -0.18 -6.46
C ASN A 96 -5.25 -1.63 -6.12
N THR A 97 -5.51 -2.46 -7.13
CA THR A 97 -5.96 -3.84 -6.98
C THR A 97 -4.92 -4.66 -6.20
N PRO A 98 -5.29 -5.27 -5.08
CA PRO A 98 -4.43 -6.23 -4.40
C PRO A 98 -4.05 -7.35 -5.38
N ILE A 99 -2.76 -7.58 -5.57
CA ILE A 99 -2.27 -8.70 -6.37
C ILE A 99 -2.51 -9.97 -5.55
N TYR A 100 -3.33 -10.88 -6.08
CA TYR A 100 -3.54 -12.18 -5.47
C TYR A 100 -2.24 -12.97 -5.52
N CYS A 101 -1.73 -13.39 -4.35
CA CYS A 101 -0.69 -14.39 -4.30
C CYS A 101 -1.31 -15.73 -4.68
N SER A 102 -0.87 -16.36 -5.78
CA SER A 102 -1.37 -17.67 -6.21
C SER A 102 -0.91 -18.82 -5.31
N LEU A 103 -0.04 -18.56 -4.33
CA LEU A 103 0.51 -19.54 -3.39
C LEU A 103 -0.25 -19.59 -2.06
N CYS A 104 -1.15 -18.63 -1.79
CA CYS A 104 -1.80 -18.44 -0.48
C CYS A 104 -3.33 -18.42 -0.60
#